data_AF-A0A8T5G1C0-F1
#
_entry.id   AF-A0A8T5G1C0-F1
#
_cell.length_a   1.000
_cell.length_b   1.000
_cell.length_c   1.000
_cell.angle_alpha   90.00
_cell.angle_beta   90.00
_cell.angle_gamma   90.00
#
_symmetry.space_group_name_H-M   'P 1'
#
loop_
_entity.id
_entity.type
_entity.pdbx_description
1 polymer ?
#
loop_
_entity_poly.entity_id
_entity_poly.type
_entity_poly.pdbx_seq_one_letter_code
_entity_poly.pdbx_strand_id
1 'polypeptide(L)'
;MESIEICYPKNNEGEFIEIAKKLGIKNLIMIYSDYQTLLKNKNKNIKNKLKLFYGLESSKTIKNRIDIGINIIISPSCTRGDIENKFINLHYNFENILGKDKIHFRRSGINQVIANILLQKNKIVGVSVQNLLDLSKQKKLGRIKQNFKILRKYNVPIYMSSFANKRYNLRSLSCINSLGKTLGLTDQQIIKGNEKLISILKNK
;
A
#
# COMPACT_ATOMS: atom_id res chain seq x y z
N MET A 1 14.47 -4.04 -11.04
CA MET A 1 13.52 -4.07 -9.91
C MET A 1 12.46 -5.13 -10.15
N GLU A 2 12.13 -5.91 -9.13
CA GLU A 2 10.94 -6.76 -9.18
C GLU A 2 9.69 -5.89 -9.20
N SER A 3 8.83 -6.08 -10.20
CA SER A 3 7.55 -5.37 -10.32
C SER A 3 6.50 -6.02 -9.43
N ILE A 4 6.10 -5.31 -8.37
CA ILE A 4 5.09 -5.70 -7.40
C ILE A 4 3.90 -4.75 -7.54
N GLU A 5 2.68 -5.26 -7.45
CA GLU A 5 1.47 -4.43 -7.37
C GLU A 5 0.51 -4.95 -6.30
N ILE A 6 -0.37 -4.07 -5.82
CA ILE A 6 -1.38 -4.36 -4.81
C ILE A 6 -2.78 -4.21 -5.42
N CYS A 7 -3.64 -5.20 -5.22
CA CYS A 7 -5.04 -5.18 -5.65
C CYS A 7 -6.00 -5.76 -4.60
N TYR A 8 -7.27 -5.38 -4.70
CA TYR A 8 -8.39 -5.89 -3.88
C TYR A 8 -9.34 -6.70 -4.77
N PRO A 9 -9.06 -7.99 -5.00
CA PRO A 9 -9.96 -8.83 -5.77
C PRO A 9 -11.28 -9.05 -5.02
N LYS A 10 -12.35 -9.24 -5.80
CA LYS A 10 -13.69 -9.60 -5.31
C LYS A 10 -14.19 -10.83 -6.05
N ASN A 11 -13.56 -11.97 -5.78
CA ASN A 11 -13.78 -13.24 -6.50
C ASN A 11 -13.45 -13.17 -8.01
N ASN A 12 -12.65 -12.19 -8.43
CA ASN A 12 -12.21 -11.98 -9.81
C ASN A 12 -10.68 -12.00 -9.94
N GLU A 13 -10.01 -12.83 -9.15
CA GLU A 13 -8.55 -12.92 -9.09
C GLU A 13 -7.93 -13.19 -10.47
N GLY A 14 -8.57 -14.06 -11.28
CA GLY A 14 -8.14 -14.39 -12.63
C GLY A 14 -8.02 -13.17 -13.56
N GLU A 15 -8.92 -12.21 -13.43
CA GLU A 15 -8.90 -10.98 -14.24
C GLU A 15 -7.70 -10.10 -13.90
N PHE A 16 -7.38 -9.97 -12.60
CA PHE A 16 -6.22 -9.22 -12.15
C PHE A 16 -4.92 -9.87 -12.61
N ILE A 17 -4.85 -11.20 -12.57
CA ILE A 17 -3.71 -11.99 -13.05
C ILE A 17 -3.51 -11.76 -14.55
N GLU A 18 -4.58 -11.77 -15.35
CA GLU A 18 -4.51 -11.54 -16.80
C GLU A 18 -3.97 -10.14 -17.12
N ILE A 19 -4.53 -9.11 -16.50
CA ILE A 19 -4.07 -7.73 -16.69
C ILE A 19 -2.65 -7.53 -16.16
N ALA A 20 -2.29 -8.15 -15.04
CA ALA A 20 -0.93 -8.10 -14.51
C ALA A 20 0.11 -8.65 -15.49
N LYS A 21 -0.20 -9.77 -16.17
CA LYS A 21 0.65 -10.32 -17.24
C LYS A 21 0.81 -9.34 -18.39
N LYS A 22 -0.30 -8.74 -18.86
CA LYS A 22 -0.28 -7.73 -19.95
C LYS A 22 0.54 -6.48 -19.59
N LEU A 23 0.56 -6.09 -18.32
CA LEU A 23 1.33 -4.95 -17.81
C LEU A 23 2.79 -5.30 -17.46
N GLY A 24 3.22 -6.56 -17.64
CA GLY A 24 4.57 -7.01 -17.30
C GLY A 24 4.86 -7.05 -15.80
N ILE A 25 3.83 -7.09 -14.95
CA ILE A 25 3.95 -7.26 -13.50
C ILE A 25 4.40 -8.71 -13.24
N LYS A 26 5.24 -8.94 -12.23
CA LYS A 26 5.81 -10.26 -11.89
C LYS A 26 5.26 -10.81 -10.58
N ASN A 27 5.01 -9.91 -9.64
CA ASN A 27 4.54 -10.19 -8.30
C ASN A 27 3.22 -9.44 -8.07
N LEU A 28 2.19 -10.13 -7.57
CA LEU A 28 0.90 -9.49 -7.28
C LEU A 28 0.50 -9.81 -5.84
N ILE A 29 0.20 -8.77 -5.06
CA ILE A 29 -0.32 -8.86 -3.70
C ILE A 29 -1.83 -8.69 -3.75
N MET A 30 -2.56 -9.74 -3.38
CA MET A 30 -4.01 -9.74 -3.28
C MET A 30 -4.43 -9.49 -1.84
N ILE A 31 -5.14 -8.38 -1.61
CA ILE A 31 -5.61 -7.98 -0.29
C ILE A 31 -7.08 -8.32 -0.13
N TYR A 32 -7.41 -8.97 0.98
CA TYR A 32 -8.77 -9.34 1.34
C TYR A 32 -9.19 -8.62 2.64
N SER A 33 -10.47 -8.28 2.73
CA SER A 33 -11.06 -7.60 3.90
C SER A 33 -11.19 -8.51 5.12
N ASP A 34 -11.26 -9.81 4.91
CA ASP A 34 -11.46 -10.80 5.96
C ASP A 34 -10.69 -12.09 5.67
N TYR A 35 -10.41 -12.83 6.73
CA TYR A 35 -9.58 -14.02 6.68
C TYR A 35 -10.26 -15.22 5.99
N GLN A 36 -11.58 -15.35 6.11
CA GLN A 36 -12.31 -16.47 5.50
C GLN A 36 -12.27 -16.37 3.97
N THR A 37 -12.48 -15.17 3.44
CA THR A 37 -12.37 -14.88 2.00
C THR A 37 -10.96 -15.12 1.48
N LEU A 38 -9.93 -14.77 2.27
CA LEU A 38 -8.53 -15.05 1.92
C LEU A 38 -8.29 -16.56 1.79
N LEU A 39 -8.68 -17.35 2.80
CA LEU A 39 -8.49 -18.81 2.79
C LEU A 39 -9.18 -19.48 1.61
N LYS A 40 -10.43 -19.11 1.34
CA LYS A 40 -11.22 -19.64 0.22
C LYS A 40 -10.53 -19.39 -1.12
N ASN A 41 -9.97 -18.20 -1.32
CA ASN A 41 -9.35 -17.83 -2.60
C ASN A 41 -7.91 -18.31 -2.73
N LYS A 42 -7.17 -18.47 -1.63
CA LYS A 42 -5.82 -19.03 -1.64
C LYS A 42 -5.81 -20.51 -2.07
N ASN A 43 -6.82 -21.27 -1.66
CA ASN A 43 -6.93 -22.69 -2.01
C ASN A 43 -7.33 -22.94 -3.48
N LYS A 44 -7.63 -21.91 -4.25
CA LYS A 44 -7.80 -22.06 -5.70
C LYS A 44 -6.44 -22.35 -6.31
N ASN A 45 -6.25 -23.53 -6.87
CA ASN A 45 -5.04 -23.91 -7.60
C ASN A 45 -4.96 -23.13 -8.92
N ILE A 46 -4.41 -21.91 -8.87
CA ILE A 46 -4.19 -21.10 -10.06
C ILE A 46 -2.76 -21.32 -10.57
N LYS A 47 -2.57 -22.20 -11.56
CA LYS A 47 -1.27 -22.38 -12.23
C LYS A 47 -0.89 -21.09 -12.97
N ASN A 48 0.16 -20.40 -12.53
CA ASN A 48 0.60 -19.14 -13.13
C ASN A 48 2.12 -18.94 -13.06
N LYS A 49 2.65 -18.20 -14.04
CA LYS A 49 4.03 -17.69 -14.03
C LYS A 49 4.25 -16.48 -13.10
N LEU A 50 3.16 -15.91 -12.56
CA LEU A 50 3.18 -14.79 -11.62
C LEU A 50 3.34 -15.32 -10.19
N LYS A 51 4.17 -14.66 -9.39
CA LYS A 51 4.24 -14.95 -7.96
C LYS A 51 3.12 -14.20 -7.24
N LEU A 52 2.23 -14.95 -6.58
CA LEU A 52 1.11 -14.39 -5.85
C LEU A 52 1.45 -14.32 -4.36
N PHE A 53 1.11 -13.19 -3.75
CA PHE A 53 1.17 -12.98 -2.30
C PHE A 53 -0.22 -12.63 -1.81
N TYR A 54 -0.55 -13.08 -0.60
CA TYR A 54 -1.86 -12.89 0.00
C TYR A 54 -1.72 -12.02 1.24
N GLY A 55 -2.58 -11.01 1.35
CA GLY A 55 -2.59 -10.11 2.49
C GLY A 55 -3.99 -9.82 3.00
N LEU A 56 -4.04 -9.29 4.22
CA LEU A 56 -5.27 -8.86 4.86
C LEU A 56 -5.27 -7.34 5.04
N GLU A 57 -6.42 -6.75 4.78
CA GLU A 57 -6.73 -5.41 5.25
C GLU A 57 -7.13 -5.49 6.72
N SER A 58 -6.47 -4.70 7.56
CA SER A 58 -6.74 -4.66 8.98
C SER A 58 -8.13 -4.10 9.24
N SER A 59 -9.07 -4.97 9.58
CA SER A 59 -10.23 -4.59 10.38
C SER A 59 -9.82 -4.50 11.86
N LYS A 60 -10.65 -3.88 12.70
CA LYS A 60 -10.40 -3.70 14.15
C LYS A 60 -10.16 -5.01 14.94
N THR A 61 -10.25 -6.17 14.29
CA THR A 61 -10.32 -7.51 14.86
C THR A 61 -9.16 -8.43 14.46
N ILE A 62 -7.97 -7.91 14.15
CA ILE A 62 -6.77 -8.77 14.10
C ILE A 62 -6.29 -9.05 15.53
N LYS A 63 -7.00 -9.94 16.22
CA LYS A 63 -6.62 -10.48 17.53
C LYS A 63 -5.87 -11.80 17.29
N ASN A 64 -4.54 -11.72 17.36
CA ASN A 64 -3.65 -12.80 17.79
C ASN A 64 -3.37 -14.02 16.88
N ARG A 65 -3.88 -14.10 15.65
CA ARG A 65 -3.45 -15.18 14.72
C ARG A 65 -3.00 -14.63 13.37
N ILE A 66 -1.68 -14.52 13.19
CA ILE A 66 -1.09 -14.61 11.84
C ILE A 66 -1.04 -16.10 11.55
N ASP A 67 -2.09 -16.59 10.90
CA ASP A 67 -2.09 -17.96 10.43
C ASP A 67 -1.11 -18.15 9.27
N ILE A 68 -0.70 -19.41 9.07
CA ILE A 68 0.23 -19.87 8.05
C ILE A 68 -0.22 -19.35 6.67
N GLY A 69 0.60 -18.46 6.11
CA GLY A 69 0.49 -18.05 4.71
C GLY A 69 -0.25 -16.74 4.42
N ILE A 70 -0.35 -15.83 5.40
CA ILE A 70 -0.55 -14.40 5.17
C ILE A 70 0.82 -13.72 5.03
N ASN A 71 1.11 -13.15 3.86
CA ASN A 71 2.39 -12.49 3.60
C ASN A 71 2.44 -11.06 4.14
N ILE A 72 1.33 -10.33 4.13
CA ILE A 72 1.31 -8.93 4.55
C ILE A 72 -0.03 -8.53 5.18
N ILE A 73 0.00 -7.68 6.20
CA ILE A 73 -1.19 -7.02 6.73
C ILE A 73 -1.06 -5.53 6.45
N ILE A 74 -2.09 -4.92 5.88
CA ILE A 74 -2.10 -3.50 5.53
C ILE A 74 -3.28 -2.80 6.19
N SER A 75 -3.18 -1.49 6.43
CA SER A 75 -4.29 -0.75 7.02
C SER A 75 -4.53 0.60 6.33
N PRO A 76 -5.79 0.93 5.96
CA PRO A 76 -6.17 2.28 5.56
C PRO A 76 -6.27 3.23 6.76
N SER A 77 -6.45 2.68 7.96
CA SER A 77 -6.56 3.47 9.17
C SER A 77 -5.18 3.89 9.64
N CYS A 78 -5.08 5.19 9.89
CA CYS A 78 -3.85 5.87 10.26
C CYS A 78 -3.88 6.28 11.75
N THR A 79 -4.60 5.51 12.57
CA THR A 79 -4.66 5.78 14.01
C THR A 79 -3.36 5.36 14.68
N ARG A 80 -3.04 5.98 15.82
CA ARG A 80 -1.81 5.65 16.56
C ARG A 80 -1.77 4.18 16.98
N GLY A 81 -2.90 3.61 17.42
CA GLY A 81 -2.99 2.20 17.80
C GLY A 81 -2.67 1.25 16.65
N ASP A 82 -3.12 1.58 15.44
CA ASP A 82 -2.79 0.76 14.26
C ASP A 82 -1.31 0.86 13.89
N ILE A 83 -0.74 2.06 13.93
CA ILE A 83 0.67 2.29 13.60
C ILE A 83 1.60 1.56 14.58
N GLU A 84 1.22 1.51 15.85
CA GLU A 84 1.96 0.81 16.90
C GLU A 84 1.77 -0.72 16.86
N ASN A 85 0.73 -1.22 16.17
CA ASN A 85 0.45 -2.64 16.07
C ASN A 85 1.57 -3.37 15.31
N LYS A 86 2.23 -4.33 15.96
CA LYS A 86 3.36 -5.09 15.39
C LYS A 86 2.98 -5.90 14.14
N PHE A 87 1.73 -6.30 13.99
CA PHE A 87 1.29 -7.16 12.90
C PHE A 87 1.04 -6.41 11.59
N ILE A 88 0.67 -5.13 11.66
CA ILE A 88 0.42 -4.31 10.47
C ILE A 88 1.78 -3.89 9.87
N ASN A 89 1.96 -4.12 8.58
CA ASN A 89 3.23 -3.88 7.89
C ASN A 89 3.23 -2.56 7.13
N LEU A 90 2.09 -2.23 6.51
CA LEU A 90 1.93 -1.08 5.63
C LEU A 90 0.67 -0.29 6.00
N HIS A 91 0.82 1.02 6.18
CA HIS A 91 -0.30 1.95 6.36
C HIS A 91 -0.45 2.79 5.11
N TYR A 92 -1.67 3.00 4.62
CA TYR A 92 -1.89 3.81 3.42
C TYR A 92 -3.03 4.80 3.63
N ASN A 93 -3.12 5.79 2.73
CA ASN A 93 -4.20 6.78 2.68
C ASN A 93 -4.23 7.81 3.81
N PHE A 94 -3.06 8.19 4.35
CA PHE A 94 -2.96 9.29 5.33
C PHE A 94 -3.57 10.61 4.82
N GLU A 95 -3.62 10.83 3.50
CA GLU A 95 -4.20 12.01 2.86
C GLU A 95 -5.73 12.09 2.91
N ASN A 96 -6.42 10.98 3.19
CA ASN A 96 -7.89 10.90 3.20
C ASN A 96 -8.54 11.45 4.48
N ILE A 97 -7.79 12.17 5.31
CA ILE A 97 -8.34 12.76 6.53
C ILE A 97 -9.43 13.77 6.22
N LEU A 98 -10.56 13.62 6.92
CA LEU A 98 -11.69 14.54 6.86
C LEU A 98 -11.32 15.91 7.46
N GLY A 99 -11.87 16.97 6.86
CA GLY A 99 -11.71 18.35 7.33
C GLY A 99 -10.89 19.23 6.40
N LYS A 100 -11.06 20.55 6.59
CA LYS A 100 -10.35 21.58 5.84
C LYS A 100 -8.86 21.61 6.25
N ASP A 101 -8.02 22.04 5.31
CA ASP A 101 -6.63 22.37 5.61
C ASP A 101 -6.58 23.59 6.53
N LYS A 102 -5.53 23.68 7.37
CA LYS A 102 -5.34 24.84 8.25
C LYS A 102 -4.65 25.96 7.47
N ILE A 103 -4.71 27.17 8.02
CA ILE A 103 -4.11 28.38 7.40
C ILE A 103 -2.62 28.17 7.09
N HIS A 104 -1.86 27.59 8.02
CA HIS A 104 -0.41 27.45 7.89
C HIS A 104 0.06 26.08 7.36
N PHE A 105 -0.81 25.07 7.32
CA PHE A 105 -0.41 23.72 6.92
C PHE A 105 -1.57 22.85 6.43
N ARG A 106 -1.28 21.91 5.53
CA ARG A 106 -2.28 20.96 5.04
C ARG A 106 -2.53 19.87 6.06
N ARG A 107 -3.79 19.45 6.18
CA ARG A 107 -4.20 18.36 7.06
C ARG A 107 -3.89 17.02 6.40
N SER A 108 -2.59 16.68 6.34
CA SER A 108 -2.08 15.56 5.53
C SER A 108 -1.96 14.21 6.27
N GLY A 109 -2.25 14.19 7.57
CA GLY A 109 -2.29 12.97 8.38
C GLY A 109 -0.96 12.43 8.87
N ILE A 110 0.14 12.90 8.29
CA ILE A 110 1.48 12.62 8.81
C ILE A 110 2.05 13.92 9.38
N ASN A 111 2.48 13.84 10.63
CA ASN A 111 3.29 14.85 11.29
C ASN A 111 4.62 14.19 11.74
N GLN A 112 5.46 14.98 12.41
CA GLN A 112 6.76 14.53 12.90
C GLN A 112 6.67 13.37 13.89
N VAL A 113 5.68 13.40 14.80
CA VAL A 113 5.46 12.35 15.80
C VAL A 113 5.07 11.04 15.11
N ILE A 114 4.09 11.08 14.21
CA ILE A 114 3.66 9.91 13.44
C ILE A 114 4.80 9.33 12.61
N ALA A 115 5.59 10.17 11.94
CA ALA A 115 6.73 9.73 11.14
C ALA A 115 7.81 9.02 12.00
N ASN A 116 8.09 9.54 13.20
CA ASN A 116 9.00 8.89 14.15
C ASN A 116 8.50 7.50 14.57
N ILE A 117 7.21 7.38 14.90
CA ILE A 117 6.62 6.09 15.30
C ILE A 117 6.69 5.10 14.13
N LEU A 118 6.37 5.54 12.90
CA LEU A 118 6.46 4.70 11.69
C LEU A 118 7.89 4.17 11.48
N LEU A 119 8.91 5.01 11.66
CA LEU A 119 10.31 4.61 11.56
C LEU A 119 10.68 3.61 12.65
N GLN A 120 10.39 3.92 13.92
CA GLN A 120 10.71 3.07 15.07
C GLN A 120 10.04 1.70 15.00
N LYS A 121 8.80 1.65 14.51
CA LYS A 121 8.03 0.41 14.32
C LYS A 121 8.27 -0.25 12.96
N ASN A 122 9.23 0.26 12.19
CA ASN A 122 9.71 -0.30 10.94
C ASN A 122 8.60 -0.52 9.89
N LYS A 123 7.67 0.44 9.79
CA LYS A 123 6.49 0.40 8.92
C LYS A 123 6.77 0.96 7.53
N ILE A 124 5.96 0.58 6.56
CA ILE A 124 5.88 1.20 5.23
C ILE A 124 4.69 2.14 5.17
N VAL A 125 4.84 3.29 4.51
CA VAL A 125 3.70 4.13 4.12
C VAL A 125 3.36 3.93 2.65
N GLY A 126 2.14 3.44 2.41
CA GLY A 126 1.54 3.28 1.09
C GLY A 126 0.84 4.54 0.60
N VAL A 127 0.91 4.80 -0.70
CA VAL A 127 0.03 5.77 -1.39
C VAL A 127 -0.72 5.06 -2.50
N SER A 128 -2.05 5.16 -2.44
CA SER A 128 -2.95 4.59 -3.44
C SER A 128 -3.13 5.53 -4.63
N VAL A 129 -2.78 5.06 -5.83
CA VAL A 129 -3.08 5.78 -7.08
C VAL A 129 -4.59 5.84 -7.30
N GLN A 130 -5.33 4.82 -6.90
CA GLN A 130 -6.79 4.82 -7.04
C GLN A 130 -7.42 6.02 -6.33
N ASN A 131 -6.92 6.39 -5.15
CA ASN A 131 -7.43 7.56 -4.40
C ASN A 131 -7.18 8.91 -5.09
N LEU A 132 -6.25 8.95 -6.04
CA LEU A 132 -5.94 10.13 -6.84
C LEU A 132 -6.89 10.32 -8.02
N LEU A 133 -7.76 9.34 -8.28
CA LEU A 133 -8.76 9.39 -9.35
C LEU A 133 -10.07 10.05 -8.90
N ASP A 134 -10.22 10.37 -7.60
CA ASP A 134 -11.44 10.97 -7.04
C ASP A 134 -11.56 12.49 -7.29
N LEU A 135 -12.80 13.01 -7.21
CA LEU A 135 -13.15 14.43 -7.44
C LEU A 135 -12.39 15.45 -6.57
N SER A 136 -11.88 15.05 -5.39
CA SER A 136 -11.10 15.93 -4.47
C SER A 136 -9.58 15.93 -4.72
N LYS A 137 -9.17 15.56 -5.94
CA LYS A 137 -7.79 15.33 -6.37
C LYS A 137 -6.79 16.40 -5.93
N GLN A 138 -7.11 17.69 -6.13
CA GLN A 138 -6.15 18.78 -5.89
C GLN A 138 -5.68 18.86 -4.43
N LYS A 139 -6.61 18.73 -3.47
CA LYS A 139 -6.30 18.75 -2.03
C LYS A 139 -5.47 17.53 -1.63
N LYS A 140 -5.88 16.34 -2.08
CA LYS A 140 -5.17 15.08 -1.81
C LYS A 140 -3.74 15.12 -2.34
N LEU A 141 -3.54 15.61 -3.58
CA LEU A 141 -2.20 15.73 -4.18
C LEU A 141 -1.27 16.59 -3.33
N GLY A 142 -1.75 17.73 -2.85
CA GLY A 142 -0.96 18.59 -1.99
C GLY A 142 -0.63 17.97 -0.63
N ARG A 143 -1.56 17.20 -0.05
CA ARG A 143 -1.33 16.43 1.18
C ARG A 143 -0.29 15.32 0.96
N ILE A 144 -0.35 14.61 -0.17
CA ILE A 144 0.64 13.60 -0.55
C ILE A 144 2.02 14.21 -0.70
N LYS A 145 2.14 15.34 -1.42
CA LYS A 145 3.41 16.08 -1.55
C LYS A 145 3.99 16.46 -0.18
N GLN A 146 3.15 16.96 0.73
CA GLN A 146 3.57 17.27 2.11
C GLN A 146 4.02 16.01 2.86
N ASN A 147 3.26 14.91 2.77
CA ASN A 147 3.61 13.63 3.38
C ASN A 147 4.95 13.10 2.87
N PHE A 148 5.21 13.14 1.56
CA PHE A 148 6.49 12.73 0.99
C PHE A 148 7.67 13.53 1.53
N LYS A 149 7.52 14.85 1.70
CA LYS A 149 8.55 15.69 2.32
C LYS A 149 8.84 15.27 3.76
N ILE A 150 7.80 15.04 4.57
CA ILE A 150 7.95 14.64 5.98
C ILE A 150 8.56 13.23 6.06
N LEU A 151 8.00 12.26 5.35
CA LEU A 151 8.49 10.87 5.35
C LEU A 151 9.94 10.78 4.86
N ARG A 152 10.34 11.61 3.90
CA ARG A 152 11.75 11.74 3.48
C ARG A 152 12.64 12.22 4.62
N LYS A 153 12.24 13.29 5.31
CA LYS A 153 13.00 13.85 6.45
C LYS A 153 13.25 12.79 7.53
N TYR A 154 12.26 11.93 7.79
CA TYR A 154 12.34 10.86 8.80
C TYR A 154 12.76 9.51 8.23
N ASN A 155 13.20 9.46 6.97
CA ASN A 155 13.68 8.26 6.31
C ASN A 155 12.70 7.06 6.35
N VAL A 156 11.39 7.32 6.39
CA VAL A 156 10.35 6.30 6.41
C VAL A 156 10.18 5.73 4.99
N PRO A 157 10.19 4.40 4.79
CA PRO A 157 9.95 3.78 3.49
C PRO A 157 8.56 4.13 2.92
N ILE A 158 8.53 4.53 1.66
CA ILE A 158 7.31 4.92 0.94
C ILE A 158 7.10 3.96 -0.22
N TYR A 159 5.90 3.40 -0.33
CA TYR A 159 5.52 2.52 -1.43
C TYR A 159 4.30 3.09 -2.14
N MET A 160 4.34 3.18 -3.47
CA MET A 160 3.22 3.66 -4.26
C MET A 160 2.73 2.52 -5.12
N SER A 161 1.41 2.31 -5.18
CA SER A 161 0.80 1.22 -5.93
C SER A 161 -0.61 1.60 -6.38
N SER A 162 -1.22 0.84 -7.29
CA SER A 162 -2.59 1.12 -7.70
C SER A 162 -3.60 0.92 -6.57
N PHE A 163 -3.40 -0.08 -5.70
CA PHE A 163 -4.43 -0.55 -4.75
C PHE A 163 -5.76 -0.82 -5.47
N ALA A 164 -5.67 -1.43 -6.65
CA ALA A 164 -6.77 -1.50 -7.61
C ALA A 164 -7.92 -2.39 -7.12
N ASN A 165 -9.13 -1.85 -7.08
CA ASN A 165 -10.37 -2.60 -6.81
C ASN A 165 -11.06 -3.16 -8.07
N LYS A 166 -10.62 -2.72 -9.26
CA LYS A 166 -11.09 -3.18 -10.57
C LYS A 166 -9.88 -3.50 -11.43
N ARG A 167 -9.99 -4.51 -12.31
CA ARG A 167 -8.88 -4.94 -13.19
C ARG A 167 -8.26 -3.79 -13.99
N TYR A 168 -9.09 -2.88 -14.51
CA TYR A 168 -8.65 -1.73 -15.31
C TYR A 168 -7.98 -0.61 -14.51
N ASN A 169 -7.95 -0.68 -13.18
CA ASN A 169 -7.26 0.29 -12.32
C ASN A 169 -5.82 -0.14 -12.01
N LEU A 170 -5.42 -1.36 -12.37
CA LEU A 170 -4.03 -1.79 -12.29
C LEU A 170 -3.18 -0.91 -13.23
N ARG A 171 -1.98 -0.54 -12.80
CA ARG A 171 -1.05 0.28 -13.58
C ARG A 171 0.31 -0.40 -13.61
N SER A 172 1.06 -0.18 -14.68
CA SER A 172 2.45 -0.65 -14.76
C SER A 172 3.30 0.10 -13.74
N LEU A 173 4.36 -0.56 -13.26
CA LEU A 173 5.29 0.05 -12.30
C LEU A 173 5.93 1.34 -12.86
N SER A 174 6.20 1.38 -14.17
CA SER A 174 6.77 2.57 -14.83
C SER A 174 5.85 3.79 -14.71
N CYS A 175 4.54 3.58 -14.90
CA CYS A 175 3.53 4.63 -14.77
C CYS A 175 3.44 5.13 -13.33
N ILE A 176 3.39 4.21 -12.37
CA ILE A 176 3.30 4.53 -10.94
C ILE A 176 4.55 5.29 -10.48
N ASN A 177 5.74 4.85 -10.87
CA ASN A 177 7.00 5.52 -10.55
C ASN A 177 7.07 6.92 -11.16
N SER A 178 6.64 7.08 -12.42
CA SER A 178 6.62 8.38 -13.10
C SER A 178 5.69 9.37 -12.39
N LEU A 179 4.52 8.90 -11.96
CA LEU A 179 3.59 9.69 -11.15
C LEU A 179 4.22 10.04 -9.80
N GLY A 180 4.83 9.07 -9.11
CA GLY A 180 5.55 9.27 -7.85
C GLY A 180 6.62 10.36 -7.95
N LYS A 181 7.45 10.32 -8.99
CA LYS A 181 8.47 11.35 -9.27
C LYS A 181 7.86 12.73 -9.48
N THR A 182 6.77 12.82 -10.23
CA THR A 182 6.02 14.07 -10.45
C THR A 182 5.46 14.64 -9.14
N LEU A 183 5.16 13.78 -8.17
CA LEU A 183 4.72 14.17 -6.82
C LEU A 183 5.87 14.43 -5.85
N GLY A 184 7.13 14.24 -6.26
CA GLY A 184 8.31 14.56 -5.47
C GLY A 184 8.97 13.38 -4.75
N LEU A 185 8.67 12.14 -5.14
CA LEU A 185 9.50 10.98 -4.76
C LEU A 185 10.82 10.98 -5.55
N THR A 186 11.89 10.62 -4.86
CA THR A 186 13.20 10.40 -5.47
C THR A 186 13.38 8.92 -5.82
N ASP A 187 14.29 8.62 -6.75
CA ASP A 187 14.61 7.23 -7.11
C ASP A 187 15.08 6.41 -5.90
N GLN A 188 15.89 7.00 -5.02
CA GLN A 188 16.33 6.35 -3.78
C GLN A 188 15.15 5.96 -2.88
N GLN A 189 14.12 6.81 -2.76
CA GLN A 189 12.94 6.49 -1.96
C GLN A 189 12.11 5.36 -2.58
N ILE A 190 11.99 5.34 -3.92
CA ILE A 190 11.31 4.27 -4.65
C ILE A 190 12.05 2.94 -4.44
N ILE A 191 13.38 2.95 -4.55
CA ILE A 191 14.23 1.78 -4.28
C ILE A 191 14.01 1.27 -2.87
N LYS A 192 14.16 2.14 -1.88
CA LYS A 192 14.01 1.79 -0.47
C LYS A 192 12.62 1.21 -0.15
N GLY A 193 11.57 1.80 -0.70
CA GLY A 193 10.20 1.32 -0.53
C GLY A 193 10.00 -0.10 -1.08
N ASN A 194 10.48 -0.34 -2.30
CA ASN A 194 10.40 -1.64 -2.96
C ASN A 194 11.19 -2.72 -2.21
N GLU A 195 12.43 -2.43 -1.83
CA GLU A 195 13.28 -3.35 -1.05
C GLU A 195 12.65 -3.69 0.30
N LYS A 196 12.10 -2.68 0.98
CA LYS A 196 11.41 -2.89 2.26
C LYS A 196 10.20 -3.80 2.08
N LEU A 197 9.38 -3.59 1.05
CA LEU A 197 8.23 -4.44 0.78
C LEU A 197 8.66 -5.88 0.48
N ILE A 198 9.67 -6.08 -0.36
CA ILE A 198 10.22 -7.41 -0.67
C ILE A 198 10.71 -8.11 0.59
N SER A 199 11.41 -7.41 1.48
CA SER A 199 11.90 -7.98 2.75
C SER A 199 10.75 -8.51 3.62
N ILE A 200 9.61 -7.79 3.65
CA ILE A 200 8.43 -8.20 4.40
C ILE A 200 7.80 -9.46 3.78
N LEU A 201 7.73 -9.51 2.45
CA LEU A 201 7.13 -10.65 1.74
C LEU A 201 7.99 -11.92 1.77
N LYS A 202 9.31 -11.80 1.96
CA LYS A 202 10.25 -12.94 2.03
C LYS A 202 10.43 -13.51 3.45
N ASN A 203 10.23 -12.69 4.48
CA ASN A 203 10.46 -13.08 5.88
C ASN A 203 9.26 -13.82 6.51
N LYS A 204 8.27 -14.26 5.72
CA LYS A 204 7.06 -14.99 6.16
C LYS A 204 6.73 -16.10 5.18
#